data_AF-A0A7R9M0L1-F1
#
_entry.id   AF-A0A7R9M0L1-F1
#
_cell.length_a   1.000
_cell.length_b   1.000
_cell.length_c   1.000
_cell.angle_alpha   90.00
_cell.angle_beta   90.00
_cell.angle_gamma   90.00
#
_symmetry.space_group_name_H-M   'P 1'
#
loop_
_entity.id
_entity.type
_entity.pdbx_description
1 polymer ?
#
loop_
_entity_poly.entity_id
_entity_poly.type
_entity_poly.pdbx_seq_one_letter_code
_entity_poly.pdbx_strand_id
1 'polypeptide(L)'
;MFVDKFGSDSVLVVITGDINFATPIRGARRKEIAVVLIHGTSHSRDLKNLVDESYLFEDVIKGCETITKEEKQLNTAYLKVSNLPKEGSIAPIVNRLSHLSANCGGKVEGVVSGEAVIRFGCKDDAQRALQ
;
A
#
# COMPACT_ATOMS: atom_id res chain seq x y z
N MET A 1 9.43 -22.22 6.02
CA MET A 1 8.47 -22.15 4.89
C MET A 1 7.20 -21.51 5.42
N PHE A 2 6.74 -20.41 4.82
CA PHE A 2 5.73 -19.49 5.38
C PHE A 2 4.31 -19.70 4.84
N VAL A 3 4.04 -20.79 4.12
CA VAL A 3 2.72 -21.01 3.50
C VAL A 3 1.99 -22.08 4.30
N ASP A 4 0.96 -21.69 5.04
CA ASP A 4 0.06 -22.61 5.74
C ASP A 4 -1.29 -22.70 5.03
N LYS A 5 -1.88 -23.91 5.06
CA LYS A 5 -3.17 -24.19 4.43
C LYS A 5 -4.29 -23.77 5.41
N PHE A 6 -5.20 -22.93 4.94
CA PHE A 6 -6.38 -22.52 5.70
C PHE A 6 -7.62 -23.02 4.95
N GLY A 7 -8.20 -24.14 5.39
CA GLY A 7 -9.38 -24.75 4.77
C GLY A 7 -9.08 -25.74 3.63
N SER A 8 -10.14 -26.31 3.04
CA SER A 8 -10.05 -27.34 1.99
C SER A 8 -9.54 -26.80 0.65
N ASP A 9 -9.89 -25.54 0.32
CA ASP A 9 -9.68 -24.93 -1.00
C ASP A 9 -8.83 -23.65 -0.88
N SER A 10 -7.58 -23.80 -0.47
CA SER A 10 -6.63 -22.68 -0.40
C SER A 10 -5.98 -22.41 -1.76
N VAL A 11 -5.88 -21.13 -2.13
CA VAL A 11 -5.18 -20.66 -3.32
C VAL A 11 -4.04 -19.71 -2.91
N LEU A 12 -2.84 -19.94 -3.44
CA LEU A 12 -1.69 -19.06 -3.31
C LEU A 12 -1.52 -18.26 -4.60
N VAL A 13 -1.78 -16.96 -4.53
CA VAL A 13 -1.48 -16.02 -5.62
C VAL A 13 -0.07 -15.47 -5.42
N VAL A 14 0.81 -15.68 -6.40
CA VAL A 14 2.20 -15.20 -6.37
C VAL A 14 2.40 -14.22 -7.52
N ILE A 15 2.84 -13.00 -7.21
CA ILE A 15 3.18 -11.99 -8.22
C ILE A 15 4.70 -11.89 -8.27
N THR A 16 5.34 -12.56 -9.24
CA THR A 16 6.81 -12.60 -9.34
C THR A 16 7.29 -13.04 -10.73
N GLY A 17 8.47 -12.58 -11.12
CA GLY A 17 9.26 -13.14 -12.23
C GLY A 17 10.51 -13.90 -11.76
N ASP A 18 10.78 -13.94 -10.46
CA ASP A 18 12.03 -14.43 -9.87
C ASP A 18 11.97 -15.95 -9.59
N ILE A 19 12.92 -16.69 -10.16
CA ILE A 19 13.08 -18.15 -10.01
C ILE A 19 13.30 -18.59 -8.56
N ASN A 20 13.78 -17.70 -7.69
CA ASN A 20 13.96 -17.99 -6.26
C ASN A 20 12.66 -18.39 -5.55
N PHE A 21 11.50 -18.06 -6.13
CA PHE A 21 10.19 -18.49 -5.64
C PHE A 21 9.82 -19.95 -5.96
N ALA A 22 10.59 -20.66 -6.77
CA ALA A 22 10.34 -22.06 -7.11
C ALA A 22 10.24 -22.97 -5.87
N THR A 23 11.10 -22.77 -4.88
CA THR A 23 11.12 -23.58 -3.65
C THR A 23 9.87 -23.35 -2.78
N PRO A 24 9.47 -22.09 -2.49
CA PRO A 24 8.17 -21.80 -1.87
C PRO A 24 6.97 -22.39 -2.61
N ILE A 25 6.90 -22.22 -3.94
CA ILE A 25 5.82 -22.72 -4.78
C ILE A 25 5.70 -24.24 -4.68
N ARG A 26 6.82 -24.95 -4.76
CA ARG A 26 6.85 -26.42 -4.63
C ARG A 26 6.28 -26.89 -3.30
N GLY A 27 6.57 -26.20 -2.19
CA GLY A 27 6.00 -26.61 -0.91
C GLY A 27 4.56 -26.20 -0.70
N ALA A 28 4.08 -25.12 -1.34
CA ALA A 28 2.65 -24.83 -1.40
C ALA A 28 1.88 -25.97 -2.11
N ARG A 29 2.38 -26.44 -3.26
CA ARG A 29 1.77 -27.58 -3.97
C ARG A 29 1.81 -28.88 -3.18
N ARG A 30 2.87 -29.13 -2.41
CA ARG A 30 2.92 -30.28 -1.48
C ARG A 30 1.85 -30.23 -0.40
N LYS A 31 1.35 -29.03 -0.06
CA LYS A 31 0.23 -28.84 0.87
C LYS A 31 -1.12 -28.83 0.16
N GLU A 32 -1.19 -29.24 -1.12
CA GLU A 32 -2.41 -29.21 -1.94
C GLU A 32 -3.04 -27.80 -2.00
N ILE A 33 -2.20 -26.78 -2.06
CA ILE A 33 -2.62 -25.39 -2.27
C ILE A 33 -2.47 -25.11 -3.76
N ALA A 34 -3.55 -24.72 -4.42
CA ALA A 34 -3.52 -24.32 -5.82
C ALA A 34 -2.69 -23.04 -5.97
N VAL A 35 -1.82 -22.97 -6.98
CA VAL A 35 -0.91 -21.83 -7.17
C VAL A 35 -1.24 -21.11 -8.47
N VAL A 36 -1.55 -19.82 -8.35
CA VAL A 36 -1.75 -18.90 -9.47
C VAL A 36 -0.56 -17.95 -9.54
N LEU A 37 0.14 -17.92 -10.67
CA LEU A 37 1.29 -17.05 -10.90
C LEU A 37 0.92 -15.86 -11.77
N ILE A 38 1.21 -14.66 -11.31
CA ILE A 38 1.15 -13.44 -12.10
C ILE A 38 2.58 -12.99 -12.36
N HIS A 39 2.97 -12.86 -13.62
CA HIS A 39 4.36 -12.58 -14.01
C HIS A 39 4.45 -11.55 -15.13
N GLY A 40 5.56 -10.83 -15.23
CA GLY A 40 5.84 -9.99 -16.38
C GLY A 40 6.28 -10.79 -17.62
N THR A 41 6.46 -10.11 -18.74
CA THR A 41 6.94 -10.73 -20.00
C THR A 41 8.27 -11.48 -19.84
N SER A 42 9.24 -10.91 -19.12
CA SER A 42 10.52 -11.55 -18.78
C SER A 42 10.40 -12.38 -17.50
N HIS A 43 10.20 -13.69 -17.63
CA HIS A 43 10.09 -14.63 -16.51
C HIS A 43 10.84 -15.94 -16.80
N SER A 44 11.21 -16.68 -15.75
CA SER A 44 11.75 -18.04 -15.93
C SER A 44 10.65 -19.01 -16.36
N ARG A 45 10.90 -19.77 -17.44
CA ARG A 45 10.02 -20.85 -17.91
C ARG A 45 9.80 -21.93 -16.86
N ASP A 46 10.76 -22.14 -15.97
CA ASP A 46 10.69 -23.16 -14.94
C ASP A 46 9.60 -22.86 -13.90
N LEU A 47 9.28 -21.58 -13.67
CA LEU A 47 8.19 -21.20 -12.74
C LEU A 47 6.82 -21.60 -13.28
N LYS A 48 6.58 -21.46 -14.59
CA LYS A 48 5.31 -21.84 -15.21
C LYS A 48 4.99 -23.33 -15.05
N ASN A 49 6.01 -24.18 -15.07
CA ASN A 49 5.86 -25.62 -14.88
C ASN A 49 5.54 -26.01 -13.43
N LEU A 50 5.66 -25.08 -12.48
CA LEU A 50 5.49 -25.33 -11.06
C LEU A 50 4.15 -24.83 -10.53
N VAL A 51 3.27 -24.29 -11.36
CA VAL A 51 2.03 -23.62 -10.95
C VAL A 51 0.83 -24.21 -11.68
N ASP A 52 -0.37 -23.97 -11.16
CA ASP A 52 -1.60 -24.51 -11.72
C ASP A 52 -2.17 -23.56 -12.78
N GLU A 53 -2.06 -22.25 -12.58
CA GLU A 53 -2.43 -21.22 -13.55
C GLU A 53 -1.36 -20.13 -13.63
N SER A 54 -1.25 -19.46 -14.79
CA SER A 54 -0.35 -18.33 -14.97
C SER A 54 -0.94 -17.23 -15.86
N TYR A 55 -0.76 -15.97 -15.45
CA TYR A 55 -1.24 -14.79 -16.16
C TYR A 55 -0.13 -13.75 -16.34
N LEU A 56 -0.18 -13.01 -17.45
CA LEU A 56 0.65 -11.82 -17.63
C LEU A 56 0.15 -10.70 -16.72
N PHE A 57 1.07 -10.03 -16.03
CA PHE A 57 0.74 -8.89 -15.19
C PHE A 57 0.00 -7.81 -15.97
N GLU A 58 0.45 -7.56 -17.21
CA GLU A 58 -0.13 -6.59 -18.14
C GLU A 58 -1.59 -6.89 -18.47
N ASP A 59 -1.97 -8.17 -18.57
CA ASP A 59 -3.36 -8.56 -18.83
C ASP A 59 -4.23 -8.38 -17.58
N VAL A 60 -3.69 -8.65 -16.39
CA VAL A 60 -4.40 -8.49 -15.12
C VAL A 60 -4.73 -7.02 -14.83
N ILE A 61 -3.81 -6.10 -15.16
CA ILE A 61 -4.01 -4.67 -14.95
C ILE A 61 -4.70 -3.97 -16.13
N LYS A 62 -5.04 -4.71 -17.20
CA LYS A 62 -5.64 -4.14 -18.40
C LYS A 62 -7.04 -3.63 -18.09
N GLY A 63 -7.17 -2.30 -18.00
CA GLY A 63 -8.42 -1.62 -17.61
C GLY A 63 -8.43 -1.08 -16.18
N CYS A 64 -7.38 -1.33 -15.40
CA CYS A 64 -7.13 -0.51 -14.23
C CYS A 64 -6.77 0.90 -14.69
N GLU A 65 -7.40 1.90 -14.08
CA GLU A 65 -6.95 3.29 -14.23
C GLU A 65 -5.52 3.35 -13.71
N THR A 66 -4.57 3.66 -14.59
CA THR A 66 -3.22 3.99 -14.16
C THR A 66 -3.33 5.28 -13.36
N ILE A 67 -3.41 5.17 -12.03
CA ILE A 67 -3.21 6.33 -11.16
C ILE A 67 -1.72 6.65 -11.27
N THR A 68 -1.33 7.29 -12.37
CA THR A 68 -0.03 7.92 -12.46
C THR A 68 -0.01 8.89 -11.30
N LYS A 69 0.99 8.76 -10.42
CA LYS A 69 1.21 9.75 -9.34
C LYS A 69 1.32 11.18 -9.87
N GLU A 70 1.49 11.33 -11.19
CA GLU A 70 1.55 12.58 -11.94
C GLU A 70 0.18 13.27 -12.11
N GLU A 71 -0.94 12.56 -12.01
CA GLU A 71 -2.29 13.16 -12.06
C GLU A 71 -2.88 13.49 -10.68
N LYS A 72 -2.14 13.22 -9.59
CA LYS A 72 -2.33 14.05 -8.40
C LYS A 72 -1.80 15.42 -8.78
N GLN A 73 -2.67 16.30 -9.27
CA GLN A 73 -2.38 17.73 -9.31
C GLN A 73 -1.71 18.05 -7.97
N LEU A 74 -0.44 18.47 -8.01
CA LEU A 74 0.37 18.86 -6.86
C LEU A 74 -0.19 20.16 -6.26
N ASN A 75 -1.49 20.18 -6.01
CA ASN A 75 -2.22 21.23 -5.36
C ASN A 75 -2.08 20.97 -3.89
N THR A 76 -0.93 21.40 -3.37
CA THR A 76 -0.64 21.39 -1.95
C THR A 76 -1.84 21.96 -1.20
N ALA A 77 -2.43 21.14 -0.33
CA ALA A 77 -3.59 21.52 0.46
C ALA A 77 -3.16 21.72 1.91
N TYR A 78 -3.80 22.66 2.61
CA TYR A 78 -3.51 22.96 4.00
C TYR A 78 -4.77 22.80 4.82
N LEU A 79 -4.69 22.03 5.90
CA LEU A 79 -5.73 21.95 6.92
C LEU A 79 -5.31 22.78 8.12
N LYS A 80 -6.23 23.64 8.56
CA LYS A 80 -6.11 24.38 9.81
C LYS A 80 -6.79 23.59 10.92
N VAL A 81 -6.04 23.27 11.96
CA VAL A 81 -6.57 22.66 13.20
C VAL A 81 -6.68 23.76 14.24
N SER A 82 -7.88 23.96 14.77
CA SER A 82 -8.16 24.96 15.80
C SER A 82 -8.52 24.29 17.14
N ASN A 83 -8.66 25.09 18.20
CA ASN A 83 -9.00 24.64 19.55
C ASN A 83 -7.96 23.69 20.18
N LEU A 84 -6.69 23.85 19.84
CA LEU A 84 -5.60 23.15 20.51
C LEU A 84 -5.34 23.77 21.88
N PRO A 85 -4.81 22.99 22.84
CA PRO A 85 -4.37 23.52 24.13
C PRO A 85 -3.40 24.69 23.95
N LYS A 86 -3.69 25.82 24.60
CA LYS A 86 -2.85 27.03 24.55
C LYS A 86 -1.71 27.00 25.57
N GLU A 87 -1.86 26.19 26.61
CA GLU A 87 -0.90 26.05 27.70
C GLU A 87 -0.25 24.66 27.64
N GLY A 88 1.06 24.60 27.92
CA GLY A 88 1.84 23.37 27.91
C GLY A 88 2.82 23.27 26.73
N SER A 89 3.46 22.10 26.61
CA SER A 89 4.47 21.83 25.58
C SER A 89 3.83 21.56 24.21
N ILE A 90 4.44 22.08 23.15
CA ILE A 90 4.03 21.87 21.75
C ILE A 90 4.36 20.46 21.25
N ALA A 91 5.42 19.84 21.78
CA ALA A 91 5.90 18.53 21.34
C ALA A 91 4.82 17.42 21.34
N PRO A 92 4.03 17.21 22.41
CA PRO A 92 2.95 16.21 22.39
C PRO A 92 1.86 16.51 21.36
N ILE A 93 1.55 17.79 21.13
CA ILE A 93 0.56 18.23 20.13
C ILE A 93 1.05 17.87 18.72
N VAL A 94 2.31 18.19 18.40
CA VAL A 94 2.93 17.85 17.10
C VAL A 94 2.96 16.33 16.89
N ASN A 95 3.35 15.57 17.92
CA ASN A 95 3.40 14.11 17.84
C ASN A 95 2.02 13.49 17.60
N ARG A 96 0.98 14.02 18.27
CA ARG A 96 -0.38 13.53 18.09
C ARG A 96 -0.93 13.88 16.72
N LEU A 97 -0.77 15.13 16.27
CA LEU A 97 -1.23 15.56 14.95
C LEU A 97 -0.51 14.79 13.84
N SER A 98 0.80 14.59 13.96
CA SER A 98 1.59 13.79 13.01
C SER A 98 1.07 12.35 12.92
N HIS A 99 0.77 11.71 14.05
CA HIS A 99 0.19 10.35 14.05
C HIS A 99 -1.19 10.31 13.38
N LEU A 100 -2.05 11.29 13.67
CA LEU A 100 -3.40 11.33 13.11
C LEU A 100 -3.36 11.58 11.59
N SER A 101 -2.46 12.44 11.12
CA SER A 101 -2.38 12.80 9.70
C SER A 101 -1.51 11.87 8.85
N ALA A 102 -0.72 10.97 9.46
CA ALA A 102 0.24 10.11 8.77
C ALA A 102 -0.42 9.23 7.70
N ASN A 103 -1.57 8.64 8.01
CA ASN A 103 -2.28 7.72 7.10
C ASN A 103 -2.78 8.39 5.81
N CYS A 104 -2.98 9.70 5.86
CA CYS A 104 -3.41 10.51 4.73
C CYS A 104 -2.24 11.28 4.08
N GLY A 105 -1.01 11.13 4.58
CA GLY A 105 0.18 11.82 4.06
C GLY A 105 0.34 13.27 4.50
N GLY A 106 -0.28 13.66 5.63
CA GLY A 106 -0.19 15.01 6.17
C GLY A 106 1.07 15.26 6.99
N LYS A 107 1.68 16.43 6.83
CA LYS A 107 2.85 16.92 7.59
C LYS A 107 2.48 18.15 8.41
N VAL A 108 2.75 18.13 9.71
CA VAL A 108 2.57 19.30 10.58
C VAL A 108 3.64 20.34 10.26
N GLU A 109 3.24 21.53 9.81
CA GLU A 109 4.16 22.63 9.48
C GLU A 109 4.47 23.49 10.72
N GLY A 110 3.52 23.62 11.65
CA GLY A 110 3.71 24.35 12.88
C GLY A 110 2.47 24.38 13.76
N VAL A 111 2.70 24.71 15.04
CA VAL A 111 1.65 24.91 16.06
C VAL A 111 1.90 26.27 16.71
N VAL A 112 0.90 27.15 16.66
CA VAL A 112 0.99 28.51 17.20
C VAL A 112 -0.35 28.88 17.84
N SER A 113 -0.32 29.34 19.10
CA SER A 113 -1.46 29.98 19.78
C SER A 113 -2.78 29.20 19.76
N GLY A 114 -2.73 27.88 20.00
CA GLY A 114 -3.93 27.03 19.98
C GLY A 114 -4.42 26.63 18.58
N GLU A 115 -3.60 26.88 17.56
CA GLU A 115 -3.86 26.47 16.18
C GLU A 115 -2.66 25.71 15.59
N ALA A 116 -2.90 24.86 14.61
CA ALA A 116 -1.86 24.19 13.84
C ALA A 116 -2.20 24.13 12.36
N VAL A 117 -1.16 24.02 11.54
CA VAL A 117 -1.30 23.85 10.08
C VAL A 117 -0.70 22.51 9.67
N ILE A 118 -1.48 21.72 8.93
CA ILE A 118 -1.05 20.44 8.37
C ILE A 118 -1.09 20.56 6.85
N ARG A 119 0.04 20.26 6.20
CA ARG A 119 0.20 20.27 4.75
C ARG A 119 0.02 18.87 4.16
N PHE A 120 -0.72 18.78 3.06
CA PHE A 120 -0.95 17.57 2.29
C PHE A 120 -0.47 17.74 0.85
N GLY A 121 -0.04 16.63 0.23
CA GLY A 121 0.48 16.64 -1.14
C GLY A 121 -0.57 16.92 -2.22
N CYS A 122 -1.85 16.66 -1.93
CA CYS A 122 -2.98 17.02 -2.78
C CYS A 122 -4.26 17.24 -1.96
N LYS A 123 -5.32 17.77 -2.61
CA LYS A 123 -6.63 18.01 -2.00
C LYS A 123 -7.32 16.73 -1.52
N ASP A 124 -7.22 15.64 -2.26
CA ASP A 124 -7.86 14.36 -1.88
C ASP A 124 -7.28 13.79 -0.59
N ASP A 125 -5.97 13.95 -0.40
CA ASP A 125 -5.28 13.56 0.82
C ASP A 125 -5.77 14.36 2.03
N ALA A 126 -5.94 15.68 1.85
CA ALA A 126 -6.53 16.53 2.88
C ALA A 126 -8.00 16.18 3.16
N GLN A 127 -8.79 15.86 2.13
CA GLN A 127 -10.20 15.50 2.30
C GLN A 127 -10.37 14.16 3.04
N ARG A 128 -9.51 13.18 2.76
CA ARG A 128 -9.50 11.90 3.50
C ARG A 128 -9.15 12.08 4.97
N ALA A 129 -8.31 13.05 5.32
CA ALA A 129 -7.98 13.36 6.71
C ALA A 129 -9.13 14.04 7.49
N LEU A 130 -10.20 14.46 6.82
CA LEU A 130 -11.40 15.02 7.45
C LEU A 130 -12.48 13.96 7.77
N GLN A 131 -12.32 12.73 7.27
CA GLN A 131 -13.24 11.60 7.49
C GLN A 131 -12.83 10.78 8.72
#